data_AF-A0A6L2PKU8-F1
#
_entry.id   AF-A0A6L2PKU8-F1
#
_cell.length_a   1.000
_cell.length_b   1.000
_cell.length_c   1.000
_cell.angle_alpha   90.00
_cell.angle_beta   90.00
_cell.angle_gamma   90.00
#
_symmetry.space_group_name_H-M   'P 1'
#
loop_
_entity.id
_entity.type
_entity.pdbx_description
1 polymer ?
#
loop_
_entity_poly.entity_id
_entity_poly.type
_entity_poly.pdbx_seq_one_letter_code
_entity_poly.pdbx_strand_id
1 'polypeptide(L)'
;MLGTPPPACPVRLCGVTGYDGRINDVVYCHPAVRAEQDMAVVFFGGDVQDFPENMESHRDNKNYVKWNLESTAVLLHTYFPESHIVVVRPSRLTAPKLATFMEFVSSEMDQNRQ
;
A
#
# COMPACT_ATOMS: atom_id res chain seq x y z
N MET A 1 21.95 23.55 6.19
CA MET A 1 21.30 22.84 5.07
C MET A 1 21.05 21.42 5.52
N LEU A 2 19.81 21.05 5.82
CA LEU A 2 19.48 19.64 6.09
C LEU A 2 19.58 18.91 4.75
N GLY A 3 20.47 17.91 4.67
CA GLY A 3 20.67 17.13 3.45
C GLY A 3 19.36 16.48 3.01
N THR A 4 19.16 16.37 1.70
CA THR A 4 18.02 15.62 1.14
C THR A 4 18.07 14.20 1.69
N PRO A 5 16.98 13.68 2.29
CA PRO A 5 16.95 12.30 2.75
C PRO A 5 17.26 11.35 1.60
N PRO A 6 17.90 10.20 1.88
CA PRO A 6 18.21 9.22 0.85
C PRO A 6 16.94 8.81 0.10
N PRO A 7 17.02 8.59 -1.21
CA PRO A 7 15.85 8.24 -2.01
C PRO A 7 15.22 6.95 -1.48
N ALA A 8 13.88 6.94 -1.39
CA ALA A 8 13.13 5.76 -1.01
C ALA A 8 13.46 4.59 -1.94
N CYS A 9 13.65 3.40 -1.36
CA CYS A 9 13.74 2.15 -2.11
C CYS A 9 12.57 1.25 -1.68
N PRO A 10 11.39 1.38 -2.32
CA PRO A 10 10.25 0.55 -1.99
C PRO A 10 10.55 -0.93 -2.25
N VAL A 11 10.20 -1.79 -1.30
CA VAL A 11 10.33 -3.24 -1.42
C VAL A 11 8.94 -3.85 -1.38
N ARG A 12 8.65 -4.72 -2.36
CA ARG A 12 7.41 -5.51 -2.38
C ARG A 12 7.59 -6.73 -1.47
N LEU A 13 6.74 -6.85 -0.47
CA LEU A 13 6.66 -8.01 0.41
C LEU A 13 5.34 -8.71 0.11
N CYS A 14 5.40 -9.85 -0.58
CA CYS A 14 4.22 -10.62 -0.93
C CYS A 14 3.88 -11.63 0.17
N GLY A 15 2.60 -11.85 0.40
CA GLY A 15 2.14 -12.89 1.31
C GLY A 15 2.50 -12.63 2.79
N VAL A 16 2.53 -11.38 3.22
CA VAL A 16 2.80 -11.03 4.63
C VAL A 16 1.66 -11.55 5.50
N THR A 17 2.00 -12.46 6.40
CA THR A 17 1.04 -13.05 7.36
C THR A 17 0.62 -12.02 8.39
N GLY A 18 -0.69 -11.82 8.52
CA GLY A 18 -1.33 -11.01 9.54
C GLY A 18 -1.98 -11.84 10.63
N TYR A 19 -2.89 -11.20 11.36
CA TYR A 19 -3.68 -11.84 12.41
C TYR A 19 -4.69 -12.83 11.82
N ASP A 20 -5.01 -13.90 12.56
CA ASP A 20 -6.10 -14.84 12.23
C ASP A 20 -6.00 -15.44 10.81
N GLY A 21 -4.78 -15.77 10.38
CA GLY A 21 -4.53 -16.40 9.07
C GLY A 21 -4.70 -15.49 7.86
N ARG A 22 -4.92 -14.18 8.06
CA ARG A 22 -5.04 -13.18 6.98
C ARG A 22 -3.69 -12.91 6.33
N ILE A 23 -3.68 -12.57 5.04
CA ILE A 23 -2.44 -12.41 4.29
C ILE A 23 -2.53 -11.20 3.37
N ASN A 24 -1.50 -10.36 3.35
CA ASN A 24 -1.47 -9.19 2.46
C ASN A 24 -0.14 -9.04 1.74
N ASP A 25 -0.21 -8.58 0.49
CA ASP A 25 0.96 -8.00 -0.16
C ASP A 25 1.09 -6.54 0.31
N VAL A 26 2.32 -6.12 0.61
CA VAL A 26 2.60 -4.73 1.01
C VAL A 26 3.79 -4.18 0.24
N VAL A 27 3.81 -2.87 0.02
CA VAL A 27 5.00 -2.13 -0.37
C VAL A 27 5.56 -1.43 0.87
N TYR A 28 6.82 -1.70 1.17
CA TYR A 28 7.50 -1.21 2.37
C TYR A 28 8.64 -0.26 2.03
N CYS A 29 8.76 0.84 2.78
CA CYS A 29 9.94 1.70 2.80
C CYS A 29 10.46 1.83 4.24
N HIS A 30 11.77 1.70 4.43
CA HIS A 30 12.40 2.01 5.71
C HIS A 30 12.50 3.53 5.94
N PRO A 31 12.56 3.99 7.19
CA PRO A 31 12.80 5.40 7.51
C PRO A 31 14.08 5.91 6.84
N ALA A 32 14.00 7.06 6.17
CA ALA A 32 15.17 7.76 5.61
C ALA A 32 16.08 8.32 6.70
N VAL A 33 15.47 8.72 7.82
CA VAL A 33 16.14 9.29 8.99
C VAL A 33 15.83 8.43 10.20
N ARG A 34 16.84 8.17 11.02
CA ARG A 34 16.65 7.45 12.28
C ARG A 34 15.98 8.36 13.30
N ALA A 35 14.82 7.94 13.79
CA ALA A 35 14.13 8.60 14.90
C ALA A 35 14.48 7.93 16.25
N GLU A 36 14.16 8.61 17.35
CA GLU A 36 14.25 8.04 18.69
C GLU A 36 13.13 7.03 18.98
N GLN A 37 12.00 7.16 18.27
CA GLN A 37 10.84 6.28 18.38
C GLN A 37 10.45 5.74 17.01
N ASP A 38 10.12 4.45 16.96
CA ASP A 38 9.63 3.81 15.75
C ASP A 38 8.18 4.22 15.49
N MET A 39 7.96 4.88 14.35
CA MET A 39 6.63 5.27 13.87
C MET A 39 6.34 4.56 12.56
N ALA A 40 5.07 4.22 12.32
CA ALA A 40 4.63 3.59 11.09
C ALA A 40 3.45 4.34 10.47
N VAL A 41 3.56 4.62 9.17
CA VAL A 41 2.46 5.10 8.32
C VAL A 41 1.94 3.91 7.54
N VAL A 42 0.74 3.47 7.89
CA VAL A 42 0.02 2.41 7.16
C VAL A 42 -0.98 3.05 6.22
N PHE A 43 -0.84 2.82 4.93
CA PHE A 43 -1.67 3.41 3.89
C PHE A 43 -2.42 2.33 3.13
N PHE A 44 -3.74 2.53 2.99
CA PHE A 44 -4.62 1.66 2.23
C PHE A 44 -4.98 2.36 0.92
N GLY A 45 -4.56 1.77 -0.19
CA GLY A 45 -4.78 2.34 -1.52
C GLY A 45 -6.25 2.40 -1.94
N GLY A 46 -6.51 3.24 -2.94
CA GLY A 46 -7.80 3.31 -3.63
C GLY A 46 -8.09 2.07 -4.48
N ASP A 47 -9.31 1.99 -4.99
CA ASP A 47 -9.82 0.80 -5.69
C ASP A 47 -9.10 0.44 -7.00
N VAL A 48 -8.55 1.45 -7.68
CA VAL A 48 -7.80 1.28 -8.94
C VAL A 48 -6.29 1.08 -8.74
N GLN A 49 -5.77 1.31 -7.52
CA GLN A 49 -4.33 1.27 -7.26
C GLN A 49 -3.83 -0.18 -7.15
N ASP A 50 -2.76 -0.48 -7.89
CA ASP A 50 -2.08 -1.78 -7.89
C ASP A 50 -0.59 -1.55 -8.24
N PHE A 51 0.15 -2.62 -8.48
CA PHE A 51 1.49 -2.53 -9.06
C PHE A 51 1.45 -1.92 -10.46
N PRO A 52 2.51 -1.20 -10.87
CA PRO A 52 2.55 -0.49 -12.15
C PRO A 52 2.20 -1.39 -13.34
N GLU A 53 2.76 -2.60 -13.40
CA GLU A 53 2.49 -3.53 -14.50
C GLU A 53 1.01 -3.96 -14.59
N ASN A 54 0.34 -4.13 -13.44
CA ASN A 54 -1.08 -4.48 -13.37
C ASN A 54 -1.93 -3.30 -13.85
N MET A 55 -1.59 -2.08 -13.42
CA MET A 55 -2.29 -0.86 -13.83
C MET A 55 -2.08 -0.56 -15.32
N GLU A 56 -0.88 -0.71 -15.84
CA GLU A 56 -0.52 -0.47 -17.25
C GLU A 56 -1.27 -1.40 -18.21
N SER A 57 -1.48 -2.66 -17.82
CA SER A 57 -2.25 -3.64 -18.59
C SER A 57 -3.75 -3.34 -18.64
N HIS A 58 -4.26 -2.50 -17.72
CA HIS A 58 -5.69 -2.21 -17.62
C HIS A 58 -6.10 -1.06 -18.53
N ARG A 59 -7.27 -1.18 -19.17
CA ARG A 59 -7.76 -0.18 -20.14
C ARG A 59 -7.84 1.24 -19.56
N ASP A 60 -8.39 1.36 -18.35
CA ASP A 60 -8.67 2.65 -17.71
C ASP A 60 -7.60 3.02 -16.65
N ASN A 61 -7.19 2.07 -15.80
CA ASN A 61 -6.27 2.34 -14.69
C ASN A 61 -4.88 2.79 -15.14
N LYS A 62 -4.46 2.46 -16.36
CA LYS A 62 -3.18 2.91 -16.93
C LYS A 62 -2.99 4.43 -16.90
N ASN A 63 -4.10 5.18 -16.96
CA ASN A 63 -4.08 6.65 -16.90
C ASN A 63 -3.68 7.19 -15.51
N TYR A 64 -3.65 6.32 -14.50
CA TYR A 64 -3.33 6.66 -13.10
C TYR A 64 -2.05 5.97 -12.60
N VAL A 65 -1.24 5.36 -13.47
CA VAL A 65 -0.01 4.63 -13.10
C VAL A 65 0.96 5.46 -12.25
N LYS A 66 1.00 6.79 -12.41
CA LYS A 66 1.81 7.67 -11.54
C LYS A 66 1.43 7.61 -10.05
N TRP A 67 0.25 7.08 -9.74
CA TRP A 67 -0.27 6.87 -8.40
C TRP A 67 -0.34 5.37 -8.04
N ASN A 68 0.51 4.52 -8.64
CA ASN A 68 0.64 3.12 -8.25
C ASN A 68 1.13 2.98 -6.80
N LEU A 69 1.12 1.76 -6.27
CA LEU A 69 1.49 1.49 -4.87
C LEU A 69 2.93 1.92 -4.53
N GLU A 70 3.89 1.71 -5.43
CA GLU A 70 5.30 2.08 -5.23
C GLU A 70 5.49 3.59 -5.29
N SER A 71 4.92 4.27 -6.28
CA SER A 71 4.96 5.74 -6.37
C SER A 71 4.29 6.40 -5.16
N THR A 72 3.21 5.80 -4.65
CA THR A 72 2.56 6.27 -3.43
C THR A 72 3.44 6.08 -2.19
N ALA A 73 4.14 4.94 -2.08
CA ALA A 73 5.10 4.69 -1.00
C ALA A 73 6.26 5.70 -1.01
N VAL A 74 6.79 6.01 -2.21
CA VAL A 74 7.82 7.05 -2.38
C VAL A 74 7.27 8.42 -1.95
N LEU A 75 6.06 8.77 -2.38
CA LEU A 75 5.44 10.04 -2.00
C LEU A 75 5.28 10.17 -0.48
N LEU A 76 4.73 9.15 0.19
CA LEU A 76 4.56 9.13 1.64
C LEU A 76 5.91 9.25 2.37
N HIS A 77 6.95 8.59 1.87
CA HIS A 77 8.29 8.68 2.44
C HIS A 77 8.86 10.11 2.42
N THR A 78 8.51 10.93 1.42
CA THR A 78 8.92 12.34 1.40
C THR A 78 8.27 13.21 2.49
N TYR A 79 7.06 12.84 2.92
CA TYR A 79 6.32 13.55 3.97
C TYR A 79 6.61 13.01 5.38
N PHE A 80 6.96 11.73 5.48
CA PHE A 80 7.21 11.04 6.75
C PHE A 80 8.59 10.33 6.73
N PRO A 81 9.70 11.10 6.60
CA PRO A 81 11.04 10.52 6.41
C PRO A 81 11.56 9.74 7.62
N GLU A 82 10.97 9.94 8.79
CA GLU A 82 11.31 9.27 10.05
C GLU A 82 10.46 8.02 10.32
N SER A 83 9.46 7.75 9.48
CA SER A 83 8.50 6.65 9.69
C SER A 83 8.74 5.49 8.73
N HIS A 84 8.41 4.29 9.20
CA HIS A 84 8.20 3.12 8.35
C HIS A 84 6.97 3.37 7.47
N ILE A 85 7.08 3.18 6.17
CA ILE A 85 5.94 3.30 5.26
C ILE A 85 5.48 1.89 4.89
N VAL A 86 4.21 1.60 5.09
CA VAL A 86 3.57 0.32 4.73
C VAL A 86 2.34 0.63 3.87
N VAL A 87 2.46 0.44 2.57
CA VAL A 87 1.33 0.56 1.64
C VAL A 87 0.72 -0.82 1.43
N VAL A 88 -0.51 -1.02 1.87
CA VAL A 88 -1.21 -2.31 1.79
C VAL A 88 -1.89 -2.44 0.44
N ARG A 89 -1.58 -3.51 -0.29
CA ARG A 89 -2.24 -3.82 -1.56
C ARG A 89 -3.65 -4.35 -1.29
N PRO A 90 -4.69 -3.83 -1.97
CA PRO A 90 -6.03 -4.40 -1.88
C PRO A 90 -6.07 -5.87 -2.32
N SER A 91 -6.74 -6.73 -1.56
CA SER A 91 -7.04 -8.11 -1.95
C SER A 91 -8.11 -8.13 -3.04
N ARG A 92 -7.87 -8.78 -4.18
CA ARG A 92 -8.90 -8.92 -5.24
C ARG A 92 -9.68 -10.21 -5.03
N LEU A 93 -10.72 -10.19 -4.20
CA LEU A 93 -11.66 -11.31 -4.07
C LEU A 93 -12.97 -11.00 -4.83
N THR A 94 -13.22 -11.81 -5.86
CA THR A 94 -14.55 -12.14 -6.40
C THR A 94 -15.45 -11.00 -6.93
N ALA A 95 -14.91 -10.05 -7.70
CA ALA A 95 -15.59 -9.45 -8.86
C ALA A 95 -14.61 -8.48 -9.55
N PRO A 96 -14.51 -8.44 -10.89
CA PRO A 96 -13.55 -7.57 -11.60
C PRO A 96 -13.83 -6.06 -11.47
N LYS A 97 -14.71 -5.63 -10.56
CA LYS A 97 -15.19 -4.25 -10.45
C LYS A 97 -14.99 -3.59 -9.08
N LEU A 98 -14.54 -4.32 -8.06
CA LEU A 98 -14.34 -3.77 -6.73
C LEU A 98 -13.04 -4.31 -6.14
N ALA A 99 -12.05 -3.45 -5.97
CA ALA A 99 -10.97 -3.74 -5.04
C ALA A 99 -11.53 -3.58 -3.63
N THR A 100 -11.34 -4.61 -2.81
CA THR A 100 -11.87 -4.64 -1.46
C THR A 100 -10.78 -5.07 -0.51
N PHE A 101 -10.78 -4.49 0.68
CA PHE A 101 -9.98 -4.98 1.80
C PHE A 101 -10.81 -6.05 2.55
N MET A 102 -11.34 -7.04 1.82
CA MET A 102 -12.20 -8.08 2.40
C MET A 102 -11.46 -8.90 3.46
N GLU A 103 -10.13 -8.99 3.38
CA GLU A 103 -9.35 -9.72 4.39
C GLU A 103 -9.16 -8.95 5.70
N PHE A 104 -9.54 -7.68 5.80
CA PHE A 104 -9.46 -6.91 7.05
C PHE A 104 -10.78 -6.84 7.82
N VAL A 105 -11.90 -7.13 7.17
CA VAL A 105 -13.24 -6.91 7.69
C VAL A 105 -13.95 -8.27 7.77
N SER A 106 -14.54 -8.62 8.92
CA SER A 106 -15.24 -9.90 9.04
C SER A 106 -16.45 -9.94 8.09
N SER A 107 -16.85 -11.13 7.66
CA SER A 107 -18.03 -11.34 6.82
C SER A 107 -19.32 -10.74 7.41
N GLU A 108 -19.40 -10.63 8.74
CA GLU A 108 -20.49 -9.96 9.46
C GLU A 108 -20.54 -8.45 9.21
N MET A 109 -19.39 -7.79 9.09
CA MET A 109 -19.30 -6.35 8.84
C MET A 109 -19.63 -5.99 7.38
N ASP A 110 -19.46 -6.93 6.44
CA ASP A 110 -19.87 -6.76 5.04
C ASP A 110 -21.40 -6.87 4.83
N GLN A 111 -22.13 -7.59 5.70
CA GLN A 111 -23.59 -7.70 5.61
C GLN A 111 -24.31 -6.37 5.89
N ASN A 112 -23.70 -5.48 6.67
CA ASN A 112 -24.26 -4.15 6.97
C ASN A 112 -24.08 -3.13 5.82
N ARG A 113 -23.53 -3.54 4.67
CA ARG A 113 -23.35 -2.70 3.47
C ARG A 113 -24.35 -3.02 2.35
N GLN A 114 -25.30 -3.91 2.58
CA GLN A 114 -26.40 -4.21 1.65
C GLN A 114 -27.68 -3.45 1.98
#